data_AF-A0A522PE57-F1
#
_entry.id   AF-A0A522PE57-F1
#
_cell.length_a   1.000
_cell.length_b   1.000
_cell.length_c   1.000
_cell.angle_alpha   90.00
_cell.angle_beta   90.00
_cell.angle_gamma   90.00
#
_symmetry.space_group_name_H-M   'P 1'
#
loop_
_entity.id
_entity.type
_entity.pdbx_description
1 polymer ?
#
loop_
_entity_poly.entity_id
_entity_poly.type
_entity_poly.pdbx_seq_one_letter_code
_entity_poly.pdbx_strand_id
1 'polypeptide(L)'
;MDFLMPPVPPDKDGGRQQSLTGELAAVTMRGLDLALEQRVLVTLSGHDLEGRSVERKLPICSAEVFIVLKALAIAGRDKPKDAYDIHFVLLHDERGPQGLAKALRRLRPHDAIDAAIESLQRDYKDIDGRGPHDVCAFLGRSGDDKLAGDVLAYVQEFLSSL
;
A
#
# COMPACT_ATOMS: atom_id res chain seq x y z
N MET A 1 12.26 18.80 -11.95
CA MET A 1 13.18 18.07 -12.84
C MET A 1 13.87 17.04 -11.98
N ASP A 2 13.37 15.80 -11.98
CA ASP A 2 14.05 14.68 -11.34
C ASP A 2 15.14 14.22 -12.33
N PHE A 3 16.40 14.41 -11.95
CA PHE A 3 17.55 14.23 -12.83
C PHE A 3 17.84 12.75 -13.13
N LEU A 4 17.21 11.82 -12.39
CA LEU A 4 17.56 10.40 -12.41
C LEU A 4 16.53 9.49 -13.08
N MET A 5 15.31 9.95 -13.37
CA MET A 5 14.29 9.13 -14.02
C MET A 5 13.38 9.90 -14.98
N PRO A 6 13.14 9.39 -16.20
CA PRO A 6 12.01 9.85 -17.01
C PRO A 6 10.68 9.48 -16.32
N PRO A 7 9.59 10.23 -16.58
CA PRO A 7 8.25 9.89 -16.09
C PRO A 7 7.88 8.44 -16.44
N VAL A 8 7.25 7.73 -15.50
CA VAL A 8 6.77 6.35 -15.74
C VAL A 8 5.65 6.39 -16.76
N PRO A 9 5.77 5.70 -17.91
CA PRO A 9 4.69 5.61 -18.88
C PRO A 9 3.45 4.94 -18.27
N PRO A 10 2.23 5.34 -18.64
CA PRO A 10 0.99 4.83 -18.05
C PRO A 10 0.73 3.34 -18.33
N ASP A 11 1.46 2.74 -19.27
CA ASP A 11 1.33 1.34 -19.71
C ASP A 11 2.31 0.36 -19.03
N LYS A 12 3.09 0.82 -18.03
CA LYS A 12 4.05 -0.04 -17.32
C LYS A 12 3.56 -0.48 -15.95
N ASP A 13 3.51 -1.80 -15.77
CA ASP A 13 3.25 -2.44 -14.48
C ASP A 13 4.38 -2.18 -13.47
N GLY A 14 4.01 -1.89 -12.22
CA GLY A 14 4.96 -1.67 -11.14
C GLY A 14 5.84 -2.90 -10.86
N GLY A 15 7.09 -2.67 -10.45
CA GLY A 15 8.01 -3.75 -10.04
C GLY A 15 8.96 -4.26 -11.13
N ARG A 16 8.87 -3.74 -12.36
CA ARG A 16 9.79 -4.06 -13.45
C ARG A 16 11.00 -3.12 -13.42
N GLN A 17 12.21 -3.69 -13.48
CA GLN A 17 13.45 -2.91 -13.54
C GLN A 17 13.55 -2.18 -14.89
N GLN A 18 13.66 -0.85 -14.84
CA GLN A 18 13.97 0.00 -15.98
C GLN A 18 15.45 0.36 -15.93
N SER A 19 16.24 -0.17 -16.87
CA SER A 19 17.65 0.20 -17.00
C SER A 19 17.76 1.70 -17.29
N LEU A 20 18.52 2.41 -16.47
CA LEU A 20 18.84 3.83 -16.60
C LEU A 20 20.17 4.01 -17.35
N THR A 21 21.16 3.17 -17.04
CA THR A 21 22.42 2.96 -17.78
C THR A 21 23.00 1.61 -17.36
N GLY A 22 23.70 0.87 -18.24
CA GLY A 22 24.48 -0.34 -17.92
C GLY A 22 24.00 -1.19 -16.71
N GLU A 23 24.52 -0.88 -15.52
CA GLU A 23 24.27 -1.58 -14.24
C GLU A 23 23.19 -0.93 -13.34
N LEU A 24 22.75 0.29 -13.65
CA LEU A 24 21.77 1.03 -12.87
C LEU A 24 20.36 0.76 -13.42
N ALA A 25 19.48 0.20 -12.59
CA ALA A 25 18.07 0.06 -12.92
C ALA A 25 17.20 0.77 -11.88
N ALA A 26 16.27 1.59 -12.35
CA ALA A 26 15.18 2.10 -11.54
C ALA A 26 14.10 1.05 -11.40
N VAL A 27 13.51 0.94 -10.21
CA VAL A 27 12.23 0.25 -10.04
C VAL A 27 11.15 1.31 -10.15
N THR A 28 10.37 1.25 -11.21
CA THR A 28 9.21 2.13 -11.36
C THR A 28 8.06 1.58 -10.50
N MET A 29 7.51 2.42 -9.63
CA MET A 29 6.34 2.10 -8.82
C MET A 29 5.25 3.11 -9.13
N ARG A 30 4.15 2.62 -9.70
CA ARG A 30 2.96 3.44 -9.95
C ARG A 30 2.42 3.95 -8.61
N GLY A 31 2.11 5.25 -8.54
CA GLY A 31 1.63 5.92 -7.32
C GLY A 31 2.73 6.35 -6.33
N LEU A 32 4.02 6.21 -6.66
CA LEU A 32 5.11 6.64 -5.76
C LEU A 32 5.08 8.15 -5.50
N ASP A 33 4.71 8.94 -6.50
CA ASP A 33 4.49 10.38 -6.39
C ASP A 33 3.40 10.72 -5.36
N LEU A 34 2.27 10.00 -5.35
CA LEU A 34 1.25 10.15 -4.28
C LEU A 34 1.85 9.96 -2.90
N ALA A 35 2.75 8.99 -2.72
CA ALA A 35 3.39 8.69 -1.44
C ALA A 35 4.35 9.80 -0.97
N LEU A 36 5.00 10.48 -1.93
CA LEU A 36 5.90 11.59 -1.67
C LEU A 36 5.14 12.89 -1.37
N GLU A 37 3.99 13.09 -2.02
CA GLU A 37 3.09 14.22 -1.80
C GLU A 37 2.31 14.09 -0.49
N GLN A 38 1.66 12.95 -0.27
CA GLN A 38 0.79 12.72 0.87
C GLN A 38 1.51 12.00 2.00
N ARG A 39 2.03 12.81 2.93
CA ARG A 39 2.85 12.36 4.06
C ARG A 39 2.39 12.94 5.39
N VAL A 40 2.52 12.13 6.43
CA VAL A 40 2.37 12.54 7.83
C VAL A 40 3.75 12.71 8.45
N LEU A 41 3.93 13.73 9.30
CA LEU A 41 5.17 13.91 10.05
C LEU A 41 5.07 13.14 11.37
N VAL A 42 5.89 12.11 11.53
CA VAL A 42 6.00 11.34 12.77
C VAL A 42 7.24 11.80 13.52
N THR A 43 7.06 12.15 14.78
CA THR A 43 8.17 12.48 15.68
C THR A 43 8.70 11.19 16.31
N LEU A 44 9.98 10.90 16.08
CA LEU A 44 10.70 9.83 16.77
C LEU A 44 11.71 10.43 17.75
N SER A 45 11.71 9.92 18.97
CA SER A 45 12.62 10.34 20.03
C SER A 45 13.42 9.13 20.52
N GLY A 46 14.70 9.33 20.82
CA GLY A 46 15.61 8.25 21.23
C GLY A 46 17.00 8.77 21.55
N HIS A 47 17.99 7.88 21.55
CA HIS A 47 19.39 8.24 21.74
C HIS A 47 20.17 7.97 20.46
N ASP A 48 21.11 8.86 20.11
CA ASP A 48 22.04 8.61 19.01
C ASP A 48 23.17 7.64 19.42
N LEU A 49 24.09 7.37 18.49
CA LEU A 49 25.21 6.45 18.72
C LEU A 49 26.19 6.94 19.82
N GLU A 50 26.13 8.21 20.20
CA GLU A 50 26.92 8.80 21.29
C GLU A 50 26.13 8.86 22.61
N GLY A 51 24.90 8.33 22.64
CA GLY A 51 24.04 8.33 23.82
C GLY A 51 23.35 9.67 24.09
N ARG A 52 23.36 10.62 23.16
CA ARG A 52 22.64 11.90 23.31
C ARG A 52 21.17 11.72 22.99
N SER A 53 20.29 12.30 23.81
CA SER A 53 18.85 12.35 23.51
C SER A 53 18.61 13.21 22.26
N VAL A 54 17.91 12.64 21.29
CA VAL A 54 17.58 13.27 20.01
C VAL A 54 16.12 13.05 19.67
N GLU A 55 15.53 14.06 19.01
CA GLU A 55 14.20 14.00 18.44
C GLU A 55 14.27 14.37 16.95
N ARG A 56 13.59 13.62 16.09
CA ARG A 56 13.53 13.87 14.64
C ARG A 56 12.10 13.73 14.14
N LYS A 57 11.71 14.66 13.25
CA LYS A 57 10.44 14.57 12.51
C LYS A 57 10.70 13.90 11.17
N LEU A 58 10.08 12.75 10.95
CA LEU A 58 10.23 11.98 9.74
C LEU A 58 8.94 12.05 8.91
N PRO A 59 9.01 12.38 7.61
CA PRO A 59 7.88 12.23 6.71
C PRO A 59 7.64 10.74 6.43
N ILE A 60 6.43 10.28 6.71
CA ILE A 60 5.97 8.91 6.46
C ILE A 60 4.77 8.98 5.52
N CYS A 61 4.70 8.09 4.52
CA CYS A 61 3.54 7.96 3.64
C CYS A 61 2.26 7.80 4.48
N SER A 62 1.17 8.49 4.10
CA SER A 62 -0.09 8.29 4.79
C SER A 62 -0.64 6.88 4.56
N ALA A 63 -1.42 6.36 5.52
CA ALA A 63 -1.92 5.00 5.47
C ALA A 63 -2.88 4.76 4.29
N GLU A 64 -3.72 5.74 3.95
CA GLU A 64 -4.63 5.61 2.80
C GLU A 64 -3.87 5.49 1.47
N VAL A 65 -2.74 6.19 1.30
CA VAL A 65 -1.88 6.04 0.13
C VAL A 65 -1.05 4.75 0.20
N PHE A 66 -0.64 4.34 1.39
CA PHE A 66 0.04 3.05 1.57
C PHE A 66 -0.84 1.87 1.10
N ILE A 67 -2.14 1.90 1.36
CA ILE A 67 -3.09 0.90 0.83
C ILE A 67 -3.08 0.89 -0.71
N VAL A 68 -3.11 2.06 -1.35
CA VAL A 68 -3.03 2.18 -2.83
C VAL A 68 -1.75 1.53 -3.35
N LEU A 69 -0.60 1.86 -2.76
CA LEU A 69 0.69 1.30 -3.14
C LEU A 69 0.71 -0.23 -3.02
N LYS A 70 0.11 -0.77 -1.95
CA LYS A 70 0.07 -2.22 -1.71
C LYS A 70 -0.89 -2.93 -2.64
N ALA A 71 -2.05 -2.35 -2.93
CA ALA A 71 -2.99 -2.90 -3.91
C ALA A 71 -2.34 -3.04 -5.30
N LEU A 72 -1.59 -2.02 -5.73
CA LEU A 72 -0.85 -2.07 -7.00
C LEU A 72 0.31 -3.08 -6.96
N ALA A 73 0.95 -3.26 -5.81
CA ALA A 73 1.99 -4.26 -5.63
C ALA A 73 1.44 -5.70 -5.71
N ILE A 74 0.25 -5.96 -5.16
CA ILE A 74 -0.45 -7.26 -5.27
C ILE A 74 -0.66 -7.62 -6.74
N ALA A 75 -1.09 -6.68 -7.58
CA ALA A 75 -1.29 -6.91 -9.01
C ALA A 75 0.01 -7.24 -9.77
N GLY A 76 1.13 -6.60 -9.40
CA GLY A 76 2.42 -6.76 -10.08
C GLY A 76 3.38 -7.78 -9.48
N ARG A 77 3.13 -8.25 -8.25
CA ARG A 77 4.04 -9.10 -7.48
C ARG A 77 3.25 -10.20 -6.75
N ASP A 78 3.68 -11.44 -6.95
CA ASP A 78 3.05 -12.58 -6.30
C ASP A 78 3.63 -12.83 -4.90
N LYS A 79 3.31 -11.93 -3.96
CA LYS A 79 3.78 -12.01 -2.56
C LYS A 79 2.62 -11.89 -1.57
N PRO A 80 2.29 -12.97 -0.82
CA PRO A 80 1.18 -12.96 0.14
C PRO A 80 1.26 -11.86 1.22
N LYS A 81 2.49 -11.40 1.52
CA LYS A 81 2.73 -10.30 2.48
C LYS A 81 2.00 -9.01 2.12
N ASP A 82 1.90 -8.65 0.84
CA ASP A 82 1.32 -7.37 0.46
C ASP A 82 -0.19 -7.31 0.77
N ALA A 83 -0.90 -8.44 0.66
CA ALA A 83 -2.29 -8.57 1.10
C ALA A 83 -2.42 -8.44 2.62
N TYR A 84 -1.48 -9.00 3.38
CA TYR A 84 -1.44 -8.86 4.84
C TYR A 84 -1.17 -7.41 5.27
N ASP A 85 -0.24 -6.71 4.61
CA ASP A 85 0.07 -5.31 4.93
C ASP A 85 -1.19 -4.42 4.79
N ILE A 86 -2.05 -4.66 3.80
CA ILE A 86 -3.35 -3.97 3.64
C ILE A 86 -4.29 -4.30 4.80
N HIS A 87 -4.49 -5.60 5.08
CA HIS A 87 -5.38 -6.03 6.15
C HIS A 87 -4.92 -5.48 7.52
N PHE A 88 -3.61 -5.51 7.79
CA PHE A 88 -3.03 -5.00 9.01
C PHE A 88 -3.34 -3.52 9.21
N VAL A 89 -3.17 -2.69 8.18
CA VAL A 89 -3.47 -1.25 8.27
C VAL A 89 -4.95 -1.00 8.48
N LEU A 90 -5.83 -1.68 7.74
CA LEU A 90 -7.28 -1.54 7.90
C LEU A 90 -7.77 -1.95 9.30
N LEU A 91 -7.13 -2.96 9.89
CA LEU A 91 -7.47 -3.48 11.21
C LEU A 91 -6.98 -2.58 12.36
N HIS A 92 -5.81 -1.94 12.22
CA HIS A 92 -5.14 -1.25 13.34
C HIS A 92 -5.08 0.28 13.22
N ASP A 93 -5.41 0.87 12.06
CA ASP A 93 -5.52 2.32 11.97
C ASP A 93 -6.72 2.80 12.80
N GLU A 94 -6.51 3.77 13.69
CA GLU A 94 -7.55 4.28 14.60
C GLU A 94 -8.78 4.83 13.86
N ARG A 95 -8.62 5.22 12.59
CA ARG A 95 -9.70 5.72 11.74
C ARG A 95 -10.56 4.59 11.16
N GLY A 96 -10.06 3.36 11.16
CA GLY A 96 -10.67 2.18 10.55
C GLY A 96 -10.85 2.27 9.03
N PRO A 97 -11.49 1.26 8.42
CA PRO A 97 -11.72 1.21 6.98
C PRO A 97 -12.43 2.44 6.42
N GLN A 98 -13.52 2.91 7.07
CA GLN A 98 -14.29 4.05 6.55
C GLN A 98 -13.52 5.37 6.66
N GLY A 99 -12.78 5.56 7.75
CA GLY A 99 -12.00 6.77 7.95
C GLY A 99 -10.82 6.85 6.96
N LEU A 100 -10.20 5.71 6.64
CA LEU A 100 -9.19 5.60 5.60
C LEU A 100 -9.77 5.85 4.20
N ALA A 101 -10.94 5.28 3.89
CA ALA A 101 -11.62 5.52 2.62
C ALA A 101 -11.98 7.01 2.45
N LYS A 102 -12.51 7.65 3.49
CA LYS A 102 -12.79 9.09 3.51
C LYS A 102 -11.53 9.94 3.35
N ALA A 103 -10.41 9.53 3.91
CA ALA A 103 -9.13 10.20 3.70
C ALA A 103 -8.67 10.06 2.24
N LEU A 104 -8.80 8.87 1.64
CA LEU A 104 -8.44 8.62 0.24
C LEU A 104 -9.27 9.47 -0.72
N ARG A 105 -10.60 9.58 -0.50
CA ARG A 105 -11.52 10.40 -1.30
C ARG A 105 -11.18 11.90 -1.31
N ARG A 106 -10.45 12.39 -0.30
CA ARG A 106 -10.04 13.81 -0.21
C ARG A 106 -8.78 14.11 -1.01
N LEU A 107 -8.08 13.09 -1.47
CA LEU A 107 -6.93 13.27 -2.34
C LEU A 107 -7.39 13.75 -3.73
N ARG A 108 -6.47 14.38 -4.46
CA ARG A 108 -6.74 14.72 -5.86
C ARG A 108 -6.92 13.44 -6.68
N PRO A 109 -7.77 13.47 -7.72
CA PRO A 109 -7.91 12.33 -8.63
C PRO A 109 -6.55 11.90 -9.18
N HIS A 110 -6.30 10.60 -9.20
CA HIS A 110 -5.03 10.01 -9.62
C HIS A 110 -5.26 8.60 -10.14
N ASP A 111 -4.67 8.27 -11.29
CA ASP A 111 -4.86 7.00 -12.00
C ASP A 111 -4.46 5.76 -11.17
N ALA A 112 -3.40 5.89 -10.37
CA ALA A 112 -2.96 4.88 -9.40
C ALA A 112 -4.04 4.54 -8.36
N ILE A 113 -4.85 5.51 -7.95
CA ILE A 113 -5.96 5.25 -7.01
C ILE A 113 -7.03 4.42 -7.71
N ASP A 114 -7.43 4.80 -8.92
CA ASP A 114 -8.43 4.07 -9.70
C ASP A 114 -8.00 2.62 -9.94
N ALA A 115 -6.74 2.42 -10.37
CA ALA A 115 -6.19 1.08 -10.60
C ALA A 115 -6.04 0.25 -9.30
N ALA A 116 -5.75 0.89 -8.18
CA ALA A 116 -5.74 0.21 -6.89
C ALA A 116 -7.13 -0.26 -6.48
N ILE A 117 -8.16 0.58 -6.68
CA ILE A 117 -9.55 0.23 -6.38
C ILE A 117 -9.99 -0.95 -7.24
N GLU A 118 -9.70 -0.93 -8.54
CA GLU A 118 -9.98 -2.06 -9.45
C GLU A 118 -9.28 -3.35 -8.99
N SER A 119 -8.01 -3.24 -8.55
CA SER A 119 -7.28 -4.40 -8.02
C SER A 119 -7.91 -4.96 -6.75
N LEU A 120 -8.30 -4.09 -5.81
CA LEU A 120 -8.95 -4.50 -4.57
C LEU A 120 -10.30 -5.17 -4.84
N GLN A 121 -11.12 -4.59 -5.72
CA GLN A 121 -12.43 -5.15 -6.10
C GLN A 121 -12.30 -6.54 -6.74
N ARG A 122 -11.26 -6.74 -7.56
CA ARG A 122 -10.99 -8.04 -8.20
C ARG A 122 -10.46 -9.07 -7.20
N ASP A 123 -9.45 -8.70 -6.42
CA ASP A 123 -8.67 -9.64 -5.60
C ASP A 123 -9.36 -9.96 -4.27
N TYR A 124 -10.23 -9.08 -3.79
CA TYR A 124 -11.05 -9.25 -2.57
C TYR A 124 -12.54 -9.35 -2.90
N LYS A 125 -12.89 -9.99 -4.02
CA LYS A 125 -14.29 -10.13 -4.46
C LYS A 125 -15.12 -11.00 -3.52
N ASP A 126 -14.56 -12.11 -3.06
CA ASP A 126 -15.19 -13.10 -2.21
C ASP A 126 -14.15 -13.78 -1.31
N ILE A 127 -14.60 -14.69 -0.45
CA ILE A 127 -13.77 -15.35 0.57
C ILE A 127 -12.69 -16.24 -0.04
N ASP A 128 -12.94 -16.78 -1.23
CA ASP A 128 -12.02 -17.63 -1.99
C ASP A 128 -11.09 -16.78 -2.89
N GLY A 129 -11.25 -15.46 -2.84
CA GLY A 129 -10.43 -14.51 -3.56
C GLY A 129 -8.96 -14.56 -3.15
N ARG A 130 -8.10 -14.06 -4.03
CA ARG A 130 -6.66 -14.04 -3.81
C ARG A 130 -6.27 -13.28 -2.54
N GLY A 131 -6.89 -12.12 -2.29
CA GLY A 131 -6.59 -11.28 -1.15
C GLY A 131 -6.75 -11.99 0.20
N PRO A 132 -7.95 -12.51 0.53
CA PRO A 132 -8.17 -13.30 1.75
C PRO A 132 -7.26 -14.52 1.86
N HIS A 133 -7.08 -15.27 0.76
CA HIS A 133 -6.20 -16.44 0.74
C HIS A 133 -4.74 -16.08 1.06
N ASP A 134 -4.23 -15.01 0.45
CA ASP A 134 -2.86 -14.53 0.65
C ASP A 134 -2.61 -14.07 2.10
N VAL A 135 -3.60 -13.42 2.74
CA VAL A 135 -3.50 -13.07 4.16
C VAL A 135 -3.40 -14.32 5.03
N CYS A 136 -4.26 -15.31 4.80
CA CYS A 136 -4.24 -16.57 5.51
C CYS A 136 -2.89 -17.30 5.32
N ALA A 137 -2.39 -17.34 4.09
CA ALA A 137 -1.10 -17.97 3.77
C ALA A 137 0.06 -17.25 4.45
N PHE A 138 0.10 -15.92 4.43
CA PHE A 138 1.17 -15.13 5.07
C PHE A 138 1.27 -15.40 6.58
N LEU A 139 0.12 -15.58 7.24
CA LEU A 139 0.04 -15.88 8.68
C LEU A 139 0.23 -17.37 9.02
N GLY A 140 0.45 -18.24 8.03
CA GLY A 140 0.56 -19.68 8.26
C GLY A 140 -0.79 -20.32 8.65
N ARG A 141 -1.91 -19.72 8.25
CA ARG A 141 -3.29 -20.12 8.56
C ARG A 141 -4.10 -20.41 7.29
N SER A 142 -3.49 -20.98 6.26
CA SER A 142 -4.19 -21.38 5.03
C SER A 142 -5.39 -22.27 5.35
N GLY A 143 -6.55 -21.98 4.74
CA GLY A 143 -7.82 -22.67 4.99
C GLY A 143 -8.60 -22.18 6.22
N ASP A 144 -8.17 -21.08 6.84
CA ASP A 144 -8.92 -20.44 7.93
C ASP A 144 -10.02 -19.52 7.37
N ASP A 145 -11.21 -20.09 7.14
CA ASP A 145 -12.36 -19.36 6.58
C ASP A 145 -12.81 -18.21 7.46
N LYS A 146 -12.63 -18.31 8.78
CA LYS A 146 -12.99 -17.22 9.69
C LYS A 146 -12.09 -16.02 9.45
N LEU A 147 -10.78 -16.23 9.41
CA LEU A 147 -9.82 -15.17 9.10
C LEU A 147 -10.05 -14.62 7.68
N ALA A 148 -10.28 -15.47 6.68
CA ALA A 148 -10.55 -15.04 5.32
C ALA A 148 -11.81 -14.16 5.24
N GLY A 149 -12.89 -14.55 5.94
CA GLY A 149 -14.12 -13.78 6.04
C GLY A 149 -13.91 -12.43 6.73
N ASP A 150 -13.15 -12.39 7.83
CA ASP A 150 -12.80 -11.14 8.52
C ASP A 150 -12.00 -10.21 7.57
N VAL A 151 -10.97 -10.72 6.90
CA VAL A 151 -10.17 -9.95 5.92
C VAL A 151 -11.05 -9.35 4.83
N LEU A 152 -11.92 -10.17 4.25
CA LEU A 152 -12.87 -9.73 3.22
C LEU A 152 -13.76 -8.60 3.74
N ALA A 153 -14.31 -8.73 4.95
CA ALA A 153 -15.20 -7.73 5.54
C ALA A 153 -14.52 -6.36 5.68
N TYR A 154 -13.28 -6.30 6.21
CA TYR A 154 -12.54 -5.04 6.35
C TYR A 154 -12.27 -4.35 5.00
N VAL A 155 -11.91 -5.11 3.97
CA VAL A 155 -11.65 -4.54 2.64
C VAL A 155 -12.95 -4.10 1.96
N GLN A 156 -14.04 -4.86 2.10
CA GLN A 156 -15.34 -4.48 1.55
C GLN A 156 -15.93 -3.25 2.25
N GLU A 157 -15.72 -3.10 3.56
CA GLU A 157 -16.08 -1.90 4.32
C GLU A 157 -15.29 -0.66 3.86
N PHE A 158 -14.00 -0.82 3.58
CA PHE A 158 -13.19 0.21 2.94
C PHE A 158 -13.75 0.58 1.56
N LEU A 159 -13.94 -0.40 0.67
CA LEU A 159 -14.39 -0.19 -0.72
C LEU A 159 -15.78 0.45 -0.80
N SER A 160 -16.71 0.01 0.04
CA SER A 160 -18.07 0.57 0.08
C SER A 160 -18.14 2.00 0.63
N SER A 161 -17.06 2.47 1.25
CA SER A 161 -16.94 3.82 1.81
C SER A 161 -16.17 4.80 0.89
N LEU A 162 -15.74 4.35 -0.29
CA LEU A 162 -15.09 5.17 -1.31
C LEU A 162 -16.05 6.04 -2.11
#